data_AF-A0A9C8Q3R9-F1
#
_entry.id   AF-A0A9C8Q3R9-F1
#
_cell.length_a   1.000
_cell.length_b   1.000
_cell.length_c   1.000
_cell.angle_alpha   90.00
_cell.angle_beta   90.00
_cell.angle_gamma   90.00
#
_symmetry.space_group_name_H-M   'P 1'
#
loop_
_entity.id
_entity.type
_entity.pdbx_description
1 polymer ?
#
loop_
_entity_poly.entity_id
_entity_poly.type
_entity_poly.pdbx_seq_one_letter_code
_entity_poly.pdbx_strand_id
1 'polypeptide(L)'
;QLTSAAFATGFSWFPYILAIAVVLFAFSTMISWSYYGLKAWTYLFGEGKTKEIVFKVIFCLFIIIGAAANLGSVIDFSDAMIFAMAVVNITALYFLMPIVKREMKSYFARLKSGELKKFIN
;
A
#
# COMPACT_ATOMS: atom_id res chain seq x y z
N GLN A 1 3.82 20.21 -8.54
CA GLN A 1 3.98 21.44 -9.37
C GLN A 1 5.39 22.04 -9.26
N LEU A 2 5.95 22.15 -8.05
CA LEU A 2 7.35 22.60 -7.83
C LEU A 2 8.39 21.84 -8.67
N THR A 3 8.32 20.51 -8.72
CA THR A 3 9.27 19.68 -9.49
C THR A 3 9.18 19.94 -11.00
N SER A 4 7.97 20.01 -11.56
CA SER A 4 7.79 20.30 -12.99
C SER A 4 8.28 21.69 -13.37
N ALA A 5 8.09 22.69 -12.50
CA ALA A 5 8.57 24.05 -12.73
C ALA A 5 10.11 24.14 -12.66
N ALA A 6 10.74 23.42 -11.72
CA ALA A 6 12.20 23.37 -11.57
C ALA A 6 12.93 22.62 -12.70
N PHE A 7 12.28 21.64 -13.34
CA PHE A 7 12.85 20.95 -14.50
C PHE A 7 12.57 21.67 -15.83
N ALA A 8 11.48 22.44 -15.92
CA ALA A 8 11.18 23.26 -17.10
C ALA A 8 12.24 24.35 -17.34
N THR A 9 12.94 24.80 -16.30
CA THR A 9 14.08 25.72 -16.40
C THR A 9 15.34 25.10 -17.03
N GLY A 10 15.44 23.77 -17.13
CA GLY A 10 16.56 23.05 -17.77
C GLY A 10 16.21 22.43 -19.12
N PHE A 11 15.02 21.84 -19.27
CA PHE A 11 14.54 21.22 -20.52
C PHE A 11 13.02 21.38 -20.67
N SER A 12 12.57 22.05 -21.73
CA SER A 12 11.16 22.40 -21.95
C SER A 12 10.22 21.21 -22.24
N TRP A 13 10.75 20.04 -22.64
CA TRP A 13 9.98 18.82 -22.94
C TRP A 13 9.81 17.88 -21.73
N PHE A 14 10.62 18.05 -20.68
CA PHE A 14 10.61 17.19 -19.49
C PHE A 14 9.25 17.15 -18.75
N PRO A 15 8.48 18.26 -18.64
CA PRO A 15 7.16 18.23 -18.01
C PRO A 15 6.19 17.20 -18.58
N TYR A 16 6.22 16.93 -19.90
CA TYR A 16 5.34 15.95 -20.53
C TYR A 16 5.67 14.51 -20.10
N ILE A 17 6.96 14.17 -20.03
CA ILE A 17 7.39 12.85 -19.57
C ILE A 17 7.13 12.67 -18.08
N LEU A 18 7.39 13.71 -17.29
CA LEU A 18 7.07 13.69 -15.87
C LEU A 18 5.57 13.48 -15.65
N ALA A 19 4.70 14.11 -16.45
CA ALA A 19 3.27 13.89 -16.37
C ALA A 19 2.89 12.43 -16.65
N ILE A 20 3.43 11.82 -17.71
CA ILE A 20 3.20 10.40 -18.02
C ILE A 20 3.68 9.50 -16.88
N ALA A 21 4.88 9.74 -16.36
CA ALA A 21 5.45 8.97 -15.25
C ALA A 21 4.60 9.08 -13.98
N VAL A 22 4.14 10.29 -13.62
CA VAL A 22 3.29 10.53 -12.45
C VAL A 22 1.93 9.85 -12.61
N VAL A 23 1.35 9.88 -13.81
CA VAL A 23 0.07 9.20 -14.10
C VAL A 23 0.23 7.69 -13.94
N LEU A 24 1.26 7.09 -14.55
CA LEU A 24 1.53 5.65 -14.41
C LEU A 24 1.80 5.25 -12.95
N PHE A 25 2.53 6.08 -12.20
CA PHE A 25 2.81 5.86 -10.79
C PHE A 25 1.54 5.97 -9.92
N ALA A 26 0.68 6.95 -10.20
CA ALA A 26 -0.60 7.09 -9.52
C ALA A 26 -1.49 5.87 -9.79
N PHE A 27 -1.56 5.39 -11.04
CA PHE A 27 -2.32 4.18 -11.38
C PHE A 27 -1.80 2.93 -10.67
N SER A 28 -0.48 2.70 -10.66
CA SER A 28 0.09 1.53 -9.98
C SER A 28 -0.20 1.57 -8.48
N THR A 29 -0.07 2.73 -7.86
CA THR A 29 -0.37 2.94 -6.44
C THR A 29 -1.85 2.65 -6.15
N MET A 30 -2.77 3.19 -6.96
CA MET A 30 -4.21 2.93 -6.79
C MET A 30 -4.55 1.45 -6.88
N ILE A 31 -3.93 0.70 -7.79
CA ILE A 31 -4.17 -0.75 -7.94
C ILE A 31 -3.71 -1.50 -6.67
N SER A 32 -2.51 -1.19 -6.16
CA SER A 32 -1.99 -1.83 -4.94
C SER A 32 -2.89 -1.54 -3.72
N TRP A 33 -3.29 -0.29 -3.51
CA TRP A 33 -4.16 0.09 -2.40
C TRP A 33 -5.57 -0.50 -2.54
N SER A 34 -6.11 -0.56 -3.76
CA SER A 34 -7.38 -1.25 -4.02
C SER A 34 -7.32 -2.72 -3.64
N TYR A 35 -6.23 -3.41 -3.99
CA TYR A 35 -6.04 -4.82 -3.64
C TYR A 35 -5.92 -5.03 -2.12
N TYR A 36 -5.09 -4.23 -1.44
CA TYR A 36 -4.95 -4.32 0.02
C TYR A 36 -6.27 -4.03 0.74
N GLY A 37 -6.98 -3.00 0.32
CA GLY A 37 -8.29 -2.67 0.87
C GLY A 37 -9.32 -3.77 0.62
N LEU A 38 -9.33 -4.38 -0.58
CA LEU A 38 -10.23 -5.49 -0.89
C LEU A 38 -9.94 -6.70 0.01
N LYS A 39 -8.66 -7.03 0.25
CA LYS A 39 -8.29 -8.13 1.15
C LYS A 39 -8.71 -7.85 2.59
N ALA A 40 -8.52 -6.63 3.09
CA ALA A 40 -9.03 -6.22 4.39
C ALA A 40 -10.56 -6.31 4.46
N TRP A 41 -11.26 -5.89 3.41
CA TRP A 41 -12.72 -5.97 3.30
C TRP A 41 -13.22 -7.41 3.33
N THR A 42 -12.61 -8.31 2.55
CA THR A 42 -12.96 -9.74 2.55
C THR A 42 -12.60 -10.42 3.87
N TYR A 43 -11.57 -9.96 4.58
CA TYR A 43 -11.22 -10.47 5.91
C TYR A 43 -12.28 -10.09 6.95
N LEU A 44 -12.78 -8.85 6.92
CA LEU A 44 -13.78 -8.36 7.87
C LEU A 44 -15.20 -8.86 7.59
N PHE A 45 -15.62 -8.84 6.32
CA PHE A 45 -17.00 -9.13 5.94
C PHE A 45 -17.17 -10.51 5.30
N GLY A 46 -16.08 -11.27 5.11
CA GLY A 46 -16.05 -12.55 4.40
C GLY A 46 -15.99 -12.40 2.88
N GLU A 47 -15.69 -13.51 2.20
CA GLU A 47 -15.59 -13.55 0.73
C GLU A 47 -16.97 -13.55 0.06
N GLY A 48 -17.02 -13.06 -1.18
CA GLY A 48 -18.23 -13.10 -2.00
C GLY A 48 -18.28 -12.01 -3.08
N LYS A 49 -18.73 -12.38 -4.29
CA LYS A 49 -18.77 -11.49 -5.46
C LYS A 49 -19.48 -10.16 -5.18
N THR A 50 -20.62 -10.20 -4.47
CA THR A 50 -21.38 -8.98 -4.13
C THR A 50 -20.58 -8.05 -3.23
N LYS A 51 -19.88 -8.58 -2.21
CA LYS A 51 -19.08 -7.78 -1.26
C LYS A 51 -17.89 -7.13 -1.95
N GLU A 52 -17.25 -7.85 -2.88
CA GLU A 52 -16.15 -7.31 -3.67
C GLU A 52 -16.61 -6.20 -4.62
N ILE A 53 -17.75 -6.37 -5.27
CA ILE A 53 -18.33 -5.34 -6.16
C ILE A 53 -18.67 -4.09 -5.36
N VAL A 54 -19.30 -4.24 -4.17
CA VAL A 54 -19.60 -3.12 -3.29
C VAL A 54 -18.33 -2.36 -2.90
N PHE A 55 -17.26 -3.05 -2.51
CA PHE A 55 -15.98 -2.41 -2.21
C PHE A 55 -15.42 -1.66 -3.42
N LYS A 56 -15.41 -2.27 -4.61
CA LYS A 56 -14.91 -1.63 -5.85
C LYS A 56 -15.70 -0.38 -6.20
N VAL A 57 -17.02 -0.41 -6.05
CA VAL A 57 -17.89 0.77 -6.29
C VAL A 57 -17.55 1.88 -5.30
N ILE A 58 -17.47 1.56 -4.00
CA ILE A 58 -17.09 2.52 -2.96
C ILE A 58 -15.71 3.12 -3.27
N PHE A 59 -14.72 2.29 -3.59
CA PHE A 59 -13.36 2.72 -3.92
C PHE A 59 -13.34 3.70 -5.11
N CYS A 60 -14.06 3.40 -6.18
CA CYS A 60 -14.18 4.30 -7.34
C CYS A 60 -14.85 5.64 -6.97
N LEU A 61 -15.88 5.63 -6.12
CA LEU A 61 -16.53 6.87 -5.65
C LEU A 61 -15.55 7.73 -4.84
N PHE A 62 -14.76 7.12 -3.95
CA PHE A 62 -13.74 7.84 -3.19
C PHE A 62 -12.62 8.42 -4.07
N ILE A 63 -12.29 7.79 -5.20
CA ILE A 63 -11.35 8.38 -6.18
C ILE A 63 -11.91 9.69 -6.75
N ILE A 64 -13.19 9.71 -7.12
CA ILE A 64 -13.84 10.91 -7.66
C ILE A 64 -13.86 12.03 -6.61
N ILE A 65 -14.22 11.69 -5.38
CA ILE A 65 -14.23 12.65 -4.25
C ILE A 65 -12.82 13.16 -3.98
N GLY A 66 -11.82 12.28 -3.91
CA GLY A 66 -10.43 12.64 -3.66
C GLY A 66 -9.83 13.52 -4.75
N ALA A 67 -10.23 13.32 -6.02
CA ALA A 67 -9.83 14.17 -7.13
C ALA A 67 -10.43 15.58 -7.07
N ALA A 68 -11.60 15.75 -6.41
CA ALA A 68 -12.26 17.04 -6.23
C ALA A 68 -11.89 17.74 -4.90
N ALA A 69 -11.31 17.01 -3.94
CA ALA A 69 -10.95 17.52 -2.63
C ALA A 69 -9.64 18.32 -2.65
N ASN A 70 -9.43 19.17 -1.63
CA ASN A 70 -8.17 19.90 -1.46
C ASN A 70 -7.04 18.92 -1.12
N LEU A 71 -5.92 19.03 -1.85
CA LEU A 71 -4.75 18.19 -1.68
C LEU A 71 -4.25 18.16 -0.22
N GLY A 72 -4.23 19.30 0.47
CA GLY A 72 -3.80 19.36 1.88
C GLY A 72 -4.69 18.51 2.78
N SER A 73 -6.01 18.66 2.66
CA SER A 73 -6.97 17.88 3.44
C SER A 73 -6.90 16.37 3.15
N VAL A 74 -6.64 15.99 1.90
CA VAL A 74 -6.46 14.57 1.52
C VAL A 74 -5.18 13.99 2.13
N ILE A 75 -4.09 14.76 2.14
CA ILE A 75 -2.83 14.34 2.76
C ILE A 75 -3.00 14.20 4.27
N ASP A 76 -3.54 15.22 4.96
CA ASP A 76 -3.73 15.19 6.42
C ASP A 76 -4.61 14.01 6.86
N PHE A 77 -5.69 13.75 6.11
CA PHE A 77 -6.56 12.60 6.37
C PHE A 77 -5.83 11.27 6.16
N SER A 78 -5.06 11.15 5.07
CA SER A 78 -4.31 9.92 4.74
C SER A 78 -3.23 9.63 5.79
N ASP A 79 -2.51 10.66 6.24
CA ASP A 79 -1.47 10.55 7.27
C ASP A 79 -2.08 10.09 8.60
N ALA A 80 -3.23 10.66 9.00
CA ALA A 80 -3.94 10.22 10.20
C ALA A 80 -4.36 8.74 10.13
N MET A 81 -4.85 8.28 8.97
CA MET A 81 -5.23 6.88 8.77
C MET A 81 -4.04 5.93 8.80
N ILE A 82 -2.94 6.27 8.11
CA ILE A 82 -1.70 5.47 8.13
C ILE A 82 -1.12 5.42 9.53
N PHE A 83 -1.12 6.54 10.26
CA PHE A 83 -0.67 6.60 11.64
C PHE A 83 -1.49 5.66 12.53
N ALA A 84 -2.82 5.71 12.46
CA ALA A 84 -3.68 4.81 13.22
C ALA A 84 -3.39 3.32 12.91
N MET A 85 -3.23 2.96 11.63
CA MET A 85 -2.85 1.60 11.23
C MET A 85 -1.48 1.18 11.76
N ALA A 86 -0.49 2.07 11.70
CA ALA A 86 0.86 1.83 12.19
C ALA A 86 0.88 1.59 13.71
N VAL A 87 0.15 2.40 14.48
CA VAL A 87 0.03 2.24 15.94
C VAL A 87 -0.53 0.86 16.29
N VAL A 88 -1.61 0.43 15.64
CA VAL A 88 -2.22 -0.89 15.90
C VAL A 88 -1.26 -2.02 15.49
N ASN A 89 -0.62 -1.92 14.32
CA ASN A 89 0.27 -2.95 13.82
C ASN A 89 1.53 -3.13 14.68
N ILE A 90 2.20 -2.03 15.03
CA ILE A 90 3.40 -2.06 15.88
C ILE A 90 3.07 -2.63 17.26
N THR A 91 1.94 -2.24 17.84
CA THR A 91 1.49 -2.76 19.14
C THR A 91 1.28 -4.27 19.08
N ALA A 92 0.58 -4.78 18.07
CA ALA A 92 0.38 -6.20 17.87
C ALA A 92 1.71 -6.95 17.68
N LEU A 93 2.62 -6.43 16.84
CA LEU A 93 3.93 -7.01 16.60
C LEU A 93 4.79 -7.06 17.86
N TYR A 94 4.70 -6.06 18.73
CA TYR A 94 5.39 -6.06 20.01
C TYR A 94 4.98 -7.26 20.88
N PHE A 95 3.68 -7.55 20.96
CA PHE A 95 3.19 -8.74 21.68
C PHE A 95 3.51 -10.06 20.96
N LEU A 96 3.56 -10.08 19.62
CA LEU A 96 3.90 -11.26 18.83
C LEU A 96 5.41 -11.53 18.77
N MET A 97 6.26 -10.58 19.16
CA MET A 97 7.73 -10.67 19.14
C MET A 97 8.30 -11.98 19.71
N PRO A 98 7.88 -12.51 20.88
CA PRO A 98 8.40 -13.77 21.40
C PRO A 98 8.06 -14.97 20.50
N ILE A 99 6.89 -14.97 19.88
CA ILE A 99 6.46 -16.02 18.94
C ILE A 99 7.31 -15.97 17.69
N VAL A 100 7.46 -14.78 17.10
CA VAL A 100 8.30 -14.57 15.90
C VAL A 100 9.74 -15.00 16.17
N LYS A 101 10.30 -14.65 17.34
CA LYS A 101 11.67 -15.07 17.72
C LYS A 101 11.81 -16.59 17.81
N ARG A 102 10.80 -17.30 18.34
CA ARG A 102 10.79 -18.76 18.41
C ARG A 102 10.70 -19.39 17.02
N GLU A 103 9.77 -18.93 16.19
CA GLU A 103 9.58 -19.45 14.82
C GLU A 103 10.83 -19.17 13.96
N MET A 104 11.45 -18.00 14.10
CA MET A 104 12.70 -17.66 13.41
C MET A 104 13.84 -18.59 13.81
N LYS A 105 14.00 -18.89 15.11
CA LYS A 105 15.02 -19.84 15.58
C LYS A 105 14.77 -21.26 15.03
N SER A 106 13.51 -21.70 15.02
CA SER A 106 13.11 -22.97 14.43
C SER A 106 13.40 -23.04 12.94
N TYR A 107 13.05 -21.99 12.19
CA TYR A 107 13.32 -21.87 10.76
C TYR A 107 14.82 -21.98 10.45
N PHE A 108 15.67 -21.25 11.16
CA PHE A 108 17.12 -21.33 10.95
C PHE A 108 17.72 -22.69 11.33
N ALA A 109 17.18 -23.35 12.36
CA ALA A 109 17.59 -24.70 12.72
C ALA A 109 17.26 -25.71 11.60
N ARG A 110 16.04 -25.66 11.06
CA ARG A 110 15.56 -26.52 9.96
C ARG A 110 16.27 -26.23 8.63
N LEU A 111 16.67 -24.97 8.42
CA LEU A 111 17.49 -24.59 7.27
C LEU A 111 18.91 -25.15 7.38
N LYS A 112 19.49 -25.17 8.58
CA LYS A 112 20.83 -25.74 8.83
C LYS A 112 20.85 -27.27 8.82
N SER A 113 19.78 -27.92 9.28
CA SER A 113 19.67 -29.38 9.26
C SER A 113 19.42 -29.97 7.87
N GLY A 114 19.16 -29.12 6.86
CA GLY A 114 18.90 -29.55 5.48
C GLY A 114 17.47 -30.05 5.24
N GLU A 115 16.58 -29.96 6.23
CA GLU A 115 15.15 -30.27 6.07
C GLU A 115 14.45 -29.32 5.10
N LEU A 116 14.90 -28.06 5.06
CA LEU A 116 14.42 -27.07 4.11
C LEU A 116 15.39 -27.00 2.93
N LYS A 117 14.92 -27.40 1.74
CA LYS A 117 15.66 -27.15 0.50
C LYS A 117 15.91 -25.65 0.37
N LYS A 118 17.19 -25.27 0.32
CA LYS A 118 17.60 -23.93 -0.10
C LYS A 118 17.16 -23.77 -1.56
N PHE A 119 16.09 -23.03 -1.80
CA PHE A 119 15.73 -22.57 -3.14
C PHE A 119 16.75 -21.50 -3.53
N ILE A 120 17.89 -21.94 -4.05
CA ILE A 120 18.84 -21.08 -4.77
C ILE A 120 18.31 -21.07 -6.20
N ASN A 121 17.71 -19.94 -6.62
CA ASN A 121 17.56 -19.62 -8.04
C ASN A 121 18.90 -19.13 -8.57
#